data_AF-A0A0J1JRU6-F1
#
_entry.id   AF-A0A0J1JRU6-F1
#
_cell.length_a   1.000
_cell.length_b   1.000
_cell.length_c   1.000
_cell.angle_alpha   90.00
_cell.angle_beta   90.00
_cell.angle_gamma   90.00
#
_symmetry.space_group_name_H-M   'P 1'
#
loop_
_entity.id
_entity.type
_entity.pdbx_description
1 polymer ?
#
loop_
_entity_poly.entity_id
_entity_poly.type
_entity_poly.pdbx_seq_one_letter_code
_entity_poly.pdbx_strand_id
1 'polypeptide(L)'
;MNAAGFLHAGTTSHSDLHKGLKDGLNKGASVAHIKREPLNQSRIPTASTQPQISQCQMPEKRLSEITPAFLEHNLRANLYLSIALAQCCDNLLPRCTPFRFACLSAMVGSIADNHSGGWYSYRISKAALNMFLKTLSLEWQRQFPNACVAAIHPGTTDTQLSAPFQSRITASKLYSSDISARRIVSVIESLTPEQSGRFYHWDGSVLSW
;
A
#
# COMPACT_ATOMS: atom_id res chain seq x y z
N MET A 1 -7.44 -33.38 -60.10
CA MET A 1 -6.82 -34.43 -59.26
C MET A 1 -6.91 -33.97 -57.80
N ASN A 2 -7.68 -34.71 -57.00
CA ASN A 2 -7.73 -34.90 -55.53
C ASN A 2 -7.29 -33.76 -54.59
N ALA A 3 -7.89 -33.53 -53.42
CA ALA A 3 -9.09 -33.95 -52.69
C ALA A 3 -9.05 -33.10 -51.40
N ALA A 4 -10.10 -32.33 -51.08
CA ALA A 4 -11.03 -32.57 -49.96
C ALA A 4 -10.41 -32.74 -48.55
N GLY A 5 -10.87 -31.93 -47.58
CA GLY A 5 -10.70 -32.25 -46.15
C GLY A 5 -10.95 -31.10 -45.16
N PHE A 6 -12.21 -30.72 -44.95
CA PHE A 6 -12.69 -29.96 -43.79
C PHE A 6 -12.50 -30.74 -42.47
N LEU A 7 -12.08 -30.08 -41.37
CA LEU A 7 -12.38 -30.48 -39.97
C LEU A 7 -12.30 -29.21 -39.08
N HIS A 8 -13.43 -28.66 -38.61
CA HIS A 8 -14.23 -29.00 -37.41
C HIS A 8 -13.91 -28.07 -36.22
N ALA A 9 -14.91 -27.26 -35.85
CA ALA A 9 -14.92 -26.46 -34.63
C ALA A 9 -15.06 -27.40 -33.43
N GLY A 10 -14.04 -27.45 -32.57
CA GLY A 10 -14.04 -28.19 -31.32
C GLY A 10 -14.46 -27.30 -30.15
N THR A 11 -15.55 -27.68 -29.50
CA THR A 11 -16.02 -27.17 -28.22
C THR A 11 -14.99 -27.47 -27.13
N THR A 12 -14.48 -26.44 -26.45
CA THR A 12 -13.61 -26.64 -25.28
C THR A 12 -14.47 -26.86 -24.05
N SER A 13 -14.32 -28.02 -23.43
CA SER A 13 -15.00 -28.43 -22.21
C SER A 13 -14.38 -27.74 -20.98
N HIS A 14 -15.16 -27.64 -19.90
CA HIS A 14 -14.83 -27.01 -18.62
C HIS A 14 -13.65 -27.66 -17.84
N SER A 15 -12.95 -28.63 -18.44
CA SER A 15 -11.80 -29.36 -17.88
C SER A 15 -10.42 -28.80 -18.24
N ASP A 16 -10.31 -27.89 -19.22
CA ASP A 16 -9.01 -27.44 -19.75
C ASP A 16 -8.43 -26.19 -19.07
N LEU A 17 -9.20 -25.54 -18.18
CA LEU A 17 -8.76 -24.35 -17.42
C LEU A 17 -7.89 -24.69 -16.20
N HIS A 18 -7.86 -25.94 -15.74
CA HIS A 18 -7.09 -26.34 -14.55
C HIS A 18 -5.66 -26.81 -14.83
N LYS A 19 -5.26 -26.98 -16.09
CA LYS A 19 -3.88 -27.38 -16.46
C LYS A 19 -2.94 -26.20 -16.73
N GLY A 20 -3.46 -25.03 -17.13
CA GLY A 20 -2.64 -23.84 -17.42
C GLY A 20 -2.05 -23.13 -16.20
N LEU A 21 -2.53 -23.41 -14.99
CA LEU A 21 -2.07 -22.75 -13.76
C LEU A 21 -0.83 -23.41 -13.12
N LYS A 22 -0.43 -24.61 -13.57
CA LYS A 22 0.71 -25.35 -13.01
C LYS A 22 2.01 -25.19 -13.81
N ASP A 23 1.93 -24.79 -15.08
CA ASP A 23 3.12 -24.71 -15.95
C ASP A 23 3.72 -23.29 -16.06
N GLY A 24 3.05 -22.26 -15.53
CA GLY A 24 3.50 -20.86 -15.60
C GLY A 24 4.44 -20.41 -14.46
N LEU A 25 4.63 -21.22 -13.42
CA LEU A 25 5.42 -20.85 -12.23
C LEU A 25 6.93 -21.15 -12.34
N ASN A 26 7.39 -21.72 -13.46
CA ASN A 26 8.72 -22.35 -13.51
C ASN A 26 9.73 -21.76 -14.50
N LYS A 27 9.56 -20.51 -14.93
CA LYS A 27 10.59 -19.81 -15.72
C LYS A 27 10.71 -18.35 -15.30
N GLY A 28 11.72 -18.04 -14.48
CA GLY A 28 12.17 -16.66 -14.27
C GLY A 28 12.30 -16.16 -12.84
N ALA A 29 12.59 -17.00 -11.85
CA ALA A 29 13.14 -16.51 -10.58
C ALA A 29 14.65 -16.70 -10.58
N SER A 30 15.41 -15.62 -10.79
CA SER A 30 16.84 -15.60 -10.53
C SER A 30 17.04 -15.71 -9.02
N VAL A 31 17.26 -16.92 -8.51
CA VAL A 31 17.57 -17.18 -7.11
C VAL A 31 19.05 -16.88 -6.90
N ALA A 32 19.36 -15.76 -6.27
CA ALA A 32 20.70 -15.50 -5.75
C ALA A 32 21.11 -16.67 -4.84
N HIS A 33 22.18 -17.38 -5.20
CA HIS A 33 22.74 -18.46 -4.40
C HIS A 33 23.36 -17.89 -3.12
N ILE A 34 22.60 -17.87 -2.04
CA ILE A 34 23.13 -17.66 -0.69
C ILE A 34 23.66 -19.02 -0.20
N LYS A 35 24.98 -19.12 0.03
CA LYS A 35 25.59 -20.27 0.71
C LYS A 35 24.87 -20.48 2.05
N ARG A 36 24.17 -21.59 2.20
CA ARG A 36 23.54 -21.99 3.47
C ARG A 36 24.62 -22.60 4.36
N GLU A 37 25.04 -21.91 5.40
CA GLU A 37 25.68 -22.56 6.55
C GLU A 37 24.60 -23.19 7.46
N PRO A 38 24.87 -24.35 8.08
CA PRO A 38 23.92 -25.00 8.96
C PRO A 38 23.68 -24.17 10.23
N LEU A 39 22.40 -23.87 10.49
CA LEU A 39 21.93 -23.19 11.69
C LEU A 39 22.27 -24.03 12.94
N ASN A 40 23.15 -23.51 13.80
CA ASN A 40 23.44 -24.09 15.11
C ASN A 40 22.21 -23.93 16.04
N GLN A 41 21.52 -25.03 16.34
CA GLN A 41 20.27 -25.09 17.11
C GLN A 41 20.46 -24.95 18.63
N SER A 42 21.43 -24.17 19.11
CA SER A 42 21.69 -24.02 20.55
C SER A 42 21.62 -22.55 21.01
N ARG A 43 20.42 -21.96 20.93
CA ARG A 43 19.95 -20.88 21.82
C ARG A 43 18.50 -20.55 21.45
N ILE A 44 17.55 -21.10 22.19
CA ILE A 44 16.20 -20.54 22.27
C ILE A 44 16.19 -19.68 23.53
N PRO A 45 16.21 -18.34 23.44
CA PRO A 45 15.92 -17.51 24.60
C PRO A 45 14.40 -17.54 24.80
N THR A 46 13.92 -18.30 25.79
CA THR A 46 12.59 -18.11 26.36
C THR A 46 12.59 -16.80 27.14
N ALA A 47 12.17 -15.73 26.49
CA ALA A 47 11.81 -14.48 27.16
C ALA A 47 10.61 -13.87 26.45
N SER A 48 9.44 -13.99 27.07
CA SER A 48 8.21 -13.25 26.79
C SER A 48 8.39 -11.77 27.14
N THR A 49 9.33 -11.12 26.48
CA THR A 49 9.52 -9.68 26.54
C THR A 49 8.82 -9.11 25.33
N GLN A 50 7.66 -8.47 25.53
CA GLN A 50 7.20 -7.47 24.57
C GLN A 50 8.39 -6.54 24.32
N PRO A 51 8.84 -6.35 23.07
CA PRO A 51 9.95 -5.46 22.81
C PRO A 51 9.56 -4.08 23.35
N GLN A 52 10.27 -3.61 24.37
CA GLN A 52 10.16 -2.24 24.84
C GLN A 52 10.57 -1.36 23.67
N ILE A 53 9.59 -0.74 23.02
CA ILE A 53 9.84 0.20 21.94
C ILE A 53 10.51 1.41 22.59
N SER A 54 11.81 1.56 22.40
CA SER A 54 12.50 2.79 22.72
C SER A 54 11.85 3.91 21.90
N GLN A 55 11.28 4.90 22.58
CA GLN A 55 10.83 6.13 21.94
C GLN A 55 11.98 6.71 21.09
N CYS A 56 11.69 7.06 19.83
CA CYS A 56 12.60 7.60 18.81
C CYS A 56 13.52 6.60 18.06
N GLN A 57 12.97 5.52 17.50
CA GLN A 57 13.68 4.81 16.42
C GLN A 57 13.52 5.58 15.08
N MET A 58 14.65 5.97 14.49
CA MET A 58 14.70 6.65 13.19
C MET A 58 14.45 5.66 12.04
N PRO A 59 13.94 6.11 10.88
CA PRO A 59 13.74 5.27 9.71
C PRO A 59 15.04 4.61 9.23
N GLU A 60 14.96 3.32 8.86
CA GLU A 60 16.13 2.53 8.48
C GLU A 60 16.77 3.08 7.20
N LYS A 61 18.10 3.20 7.14
CA LYS A 61 18.81 3.59 5.92
C LYS A 61 19.36 2.39 5.15
N ARG A 62 19.45 1.23 5.81
CA ARG A 62 20.08 0.02 5.28
C ARG A 62 19.21 -1.20 5.59
N LEU A 63 19.27 -2.23 4.73
CA LEU A 63 18.55 -3.49 4.91
C LEU A 63 18.85 -4.16 6.27
N SER A 64 20.10 -4.07 6.74
CA SER A 64 20.55 -4.66 8.01
C SER A 64 19.93 -4.01 9.26
N GLU A 65 19.32 -2.83 9.12
CA GLU A 65 18.70 -2.10 10.23
C GLU A 65 17.23 -2.48 10.42
N ILE A 66 16.63 -3.25 9.50
CA ILE A 66 15.25 -3.70 9.62
C ILE A 66 15.12 -4.65 10.80
N THR A 67 14.17 -4.37 11.66
CA THR A 67 13.78 -5.28 12.75
C THR A 67 12.30 -5.63 12.61
N PRO A 68 11.88 -6.87 12.96
CA PRO A 68 10.47 -7.24 12.93
C PRO A 68 9.59 -6.30 13.77
N ALA A 69 10.07 -5.88 14.94
CA ALA A 69 9.33 -5.01 15.84
C ALA A 69 9.05 -3.63 15.23
N PHE A 70 10.04 -3.01 14.58
CA PHE A 70 9.85 -1.69 13.96
C PHE A 70 8.98 -1.76 12.70
N LEU A 71 9.10 -2.83 11.91
CA LEU A 71 8.23 -3.08 10.77
C LEU A 71 6.77 -3.25 11.22
N GLU A 72 6.53 -4.10 12.22
CA GLU A 72 5.19 -4.32 12.78
C GLU A 72 4.60 -3.01 13.35
N HIS A 73 5.42 -2.22 14.06
CA HIS A 73 4.99 -0.92 14.57
C HIS A 73 4.50 0.01 13.44
N ASN A 74 5.26 0.11 12.35
CA ASN A 74 4.88 0.94 11.20
C ASN A 74 3.59 0.43 10.52
N LEU A 75 3.43 -0.89 10.37
CA LEU A 75 2.21 -1.48 9.83
C LEU A 75 1.00 -1.25 10.71
N ARG A 76 1.14 -1.43 12.03
CA ARG A 76 0.06 -1.14 12.99
C ARG A 76 -0.35 0.32 12.94
N ALA A 77 0.62 1.24 12.93
CA ALA A 77 0.34 2.67 12.93
C ALA A 77 -0.27 3.19 11.62
N ASN A 78 0.18 2.68 10.46
CA ASN A 78 -0.19 3.24 9.16
C ASN A 78 -1.24 2.46 8.38
N LEU A 79 -1.44 1.17 8.67
CA LEU A 79 -2.32 0.30 7.88
C LEU A 79 -3.48 -0.26 8.71
N TYR A 80 -3.20 -0.80 9.90
CA TYR A 80 -4.21 -1.59 10.63
C TYR A 80 -5.43 -0.76 11.03
N LEU A 81 -5.23 0.50 11.42
CA LEU A 81 -6.34 1.40 11.75
C LEU A 81 -7.26 1.64 10.54
N SER A 82 -6.68 1.83 9.35
CA SER A 82 -7.45 2.02 8.11
C SER A 82 -8.26 0.77 7.76
N ILE A 83 -7.71 -0.42 7.98
CA ILE A 83 -8.45 -1.69 7.80
C ILE A 83 -9.63 -1.77 8.76
N ALA A 84 -9.39 -1.52 10.05
CA ALA A 84 -10.45 -1.59 11.07
C ALA A 84 -11.58 -0.58 10.78
N LEU A 85 -11.24 0.66 10.41
CA LEU A 85 -12.24 1.67 10.04
C LEU A 85 -13.03 1.27 8.79
N ALA A 86 -12.37 0.71 7.77
CA ALA A 86 -13.06 0.22 6.58
C ALA A 86 -14.04 -0.91 6.93
N GLN A 87 -13.63 -1.86 7.79
CA GLN A 87 -14.51 -2.93 8.28
C GLN A 87 -15.72 -2.37 9.05
N CYS A 88 -15.53 -1.33 9.87
CA CYS A 88 -16.65 -0.66 10.53
C CYS A 88 -17.60 0.00 9.51
N CYS A 89 -17.07 0.71 8.51
CA CYS A 89 -17.89 1.30 7.44
C CYS A 89 -18.67 0.22 6.67
N ASP A 90 -18.02 -0.89 6.33
CA ASP A 90 -18.63 -1.99 5.58
C ASP A 90 -19.82 -2.61 6.32
N ASN A 91 -19.68 -2.75 7.64
CA ASN A 91 -20.69 -3.35 8.51
C ASN A 91 -21.84 -2.39 8.89
N LEU A 92 -21.57 -1.08 8.98
CA LEU A 92 -22.51 -0.11 9.55
C LEU A 92 -23.21 0.76 8.51
N LEU A 93 -22.61 0.99 7.34
CA LEU A 93 -23.17 1.89 6.34
C LEU A 93 -24.16 1.15 5.41
N PRO A 94 -25.34 1.74 5.15
CA PRO A 94 -26.20 1.30 4.05
C PRO A 94 -25.50 1.41 2.70
N ARG A 95 -25.78 0.48 1.78
CA ARG A 95 -25.07 0.39 0.48
C ARG A 95 -25.23 1.62 -0.42
N CYS A 96 -26.35 2.33 -0.31
CA CYS A 96 -26.60 3.54 -1.09
C CYS A 96 -26.10 4.84 -0.43
N THR A 97 -25.55 4.77 0.80
CA THR A 97 -25.08 5.97 1.50
C THR A 97 -23.87 6.57 0.78
N PRO A 98 -23.90 7.87 0.41
CA PRO A 98 -22.73 8.54 -0.14
C PRO A 98 -21.73 8.84 0.96
N PHE A 99 -20.48 8.42 0.79
CA PHE A 99 -19.39 8.75 1.71
C PHE A 99 -18.03 8.74 1.02
N ARG A 100 -17.04 9.35 1.67
CA ARG A 100 -15.65 9.36 1.23
C ARG A 100 -14.80 8.69 2.28
N PHE A 101 -14.04 7.68 1.87
CA PHE A 101 -13.07 7.00 2.70
C PHE A 101 -11.66 7.38 2.23
N ALA A 102 -11.08 8.37 2.89
CA ALA A 102 -9.76 8.89 2.55
C ALA A 102 -8.75 8.58 3.66
N CYS A 103 -7.55 8.14 3.28
CA CYS A 103 -6.46 7.91 4.22
C CYS A 103 -5.22 8.72 3.84
N LEU A 104 -4.50 9.20 4.86
CA LEU A 104 -3.24 9.92 4.69
C LEU A 104 -2.10 8.96 4.36
N SER A 105 -1.67 9.00 3.10
CA SER A 105 -0.49 8.28 2.60
C SER A 105 0.71 9.24 2.45
N ALA A 106 1.74 8.81 1.73
CA ALA A 106 2.94 9.61 1.48
C ALA A 106 3.57 9.23 0.13
N MET A 107 4.29 10.18 -0.52
CA MET A 107 5.04 9.88 -1.76
C MET A 107 5.96 8.68 -1.63
N VAL A 108 6.54 8.47 -0.44
CA VAL A 108 7.45 7.34 -0.21
C VAL A 108 6.76 5.97 -0.31
N GLY A 109 5.42 5.92 -0.30
CA GLY A 109 4.62 4.74 -0.58
C GLY A 109 4.32 4.53 -2.07
N SER A 110 4.71 5.46 -2.95
CA SER A 110 4.71 5.22 -4.39
C SER A 110 5.89 4.32 -4.77
N ILE A 111 5.59 3.20 -5.41
CA ILE A 111 6.59 2.28 -5.95
C ILE A 111 7.22 2.89 -7.20
N ALA A 112 6.42 3.54 -8.06
CA ALA A 112 6.90 4.16 -9.28
C ALA A 112 7.87 5.33 -9.02
N ASP A 113 7.66 6.11 -7.95
CA ASP A 113 8.50 7.25 -7.56
C ASP A 113 9.72 6.84 -6.70
N ASN A 114 9.89 5.55 -6.39
CA ASN A 114 10.96 5.11 -5.50
C ASN A 114 12.34 5.03 -6.19
N HIS A 115 13.01 6.17 -6.30
CA HIS A 115 14.37 6.28 -6.83
C HIS A 115 15.45 6.43 -5.75
N SER A 116 15.06 6.55 -4.47
CA SER A 116 15.96 6.88 -3.36
C SER A 116 16.20 5.73 -2.38
N GLY A 117 15.30 4.74 -2.30
CA GLY A 117 15.43 3.62 -1.36
C GLY A 117 15.35 4.05 0.12
N GLY A 118 15.88 3.18 1.00
CA GLY A 118 15.83 3.34 2.46
C GLY A 118 14.41 3.40 3.02
N TRP A 119 14.31 3.73 4.30
CA TRP A 119 13.10 3.86 5.12
C TRP A 119 12.17 2.67 4.96
N TYR A 120 12.76 1.47 4.98
CA TYR A 120 12.11 0.24 4.56
C TYR A 120 10.75 0.04 5.23
N SER A 121 10.70 0.08 6.57
CA SER A 121 9.45 -0.17 7.30
C SER A 121 8.37 0.86 7.00
N TYR A 122 8.74 2.14 6.92
CA TYR A 122 7.78 3.20 6.62
C TYR A 122 7.26 3.12 5.18
N ARG A 123 8.15 2.93 4.20
CA ARG A 123 7.77 2.73 2.78
C ARG A 123 6.89 1.52 2.59
N ILE A 124 7.26 0.38 3.17
CA ILE A 124 6.46 -0.85 3.12
C ILE A 124 5.07 -0.58 3.68
N SER A 125 4.96 0.08 4.84
CA SER A 125 3.66 0.37 5.45
C SER A 125 2.77 1.29 4.60
N LYS A 126 3.36 2.32 3.95
CA LYS A 126 2.62 3.25 3.08
C LYS A 126 2.25 2.63 1.73
N ALA A 127 3.13 1.82 1.15
CA ALA A 127 2.83 1.04 -0.06
C ALA A 127 1.74 -0.02 0.22
N ALA A 128 1.78 -0.67 1.38
CA ALA A 128 0.73 -1.60 1.81
C ALA A 128 -0.62 -0.89 2.02
N LEU A 129 -0.63 0.31 2.63
CA LEU A 129 -1.83 1.16 2.71
C LEU A 129 -2.37 1.51 1.31
N ASN A 130 -1.51 1.93 0.40
CA ASN A 130 -1.87 2.24 -0.98
C ASN A 130 -2.52 1.04 -1.68
N MET A 131 -1.90 -0.14 -1.58
CA MET A 131 -2.43 -1.39 -2.13
C MET A 131 -3.79 -1.76 -1.50
N PHE A 132 -3.91 -1.65 -0.17
CA PHE A 132 -5.17 -1.89 0.53
C PHE A 132 -6.29 -1.01 0.00
N LEU A 133 -6.08 0.30 -0.12
CA LEU A 133 -7.07 1.25 -0.62
C LEU A 133 -7.42 0.98 -2.09
N LYS A 134 -6.44 0.60 -2.91
CA LYS A 134 -6.70 0.23 -4.29
C LYS A 134 -7.60 -0.99 -4.37
N THR A 135 -7.32 -2.03 -3.61
CA THR A 135 -8.15 -3.24 -3.53
C THR A 135 -9.55 -2.92 -3.02
N LEU A 136 -9.66 -2.18 -1.91
CA LEU A 136 -10.93 -1.78 -1.31
C LEU A 136 -11.79 -0.98 -2.30
N SER A 137 -11.19 -0.06 -3.05
CA SER A 137 -11.92 0.75 -4.04
C SER A 137 -12.62 -0.10 -5.10
N LEU A 138 -11.99 -1.19 -5.55
CA LEU A 138 -12.56 -2.08 -6.56
C LEU A 138 -13.72 -2.90 -5.99
N GLU A 139 -13.62 -3.31 -4.74
CA GLU A 139 -14.70 -3.99 -4.03
C GLU A 139 -15.89 -3.06 -3.79
N TRP A 140 -15.63 -1.87 -3.22
CA TRP A 140 -16.66 -0.91 -2.88
C TRP A 140 -17.29 -0.23 -4.10
N GLN A 141 -16.63 -0.17 -5.26
CA GLN A 141 -17.30 0.21 -6.51
C GLN A 141 -18.53 -0.66 -6.81
N ARG A 142 -18.52 -1.94 -6.39
CA ARG A 142 -19.66 -2.86 -6.57
C ARG A 142 -20.63 -2.82 -5.39
N GLN A 143 -20.11 -2.70 -4.17
CA GLN A 143 -20.92 -2.77 -2.95
C GLN A 143 -21.53 -1.43 -2.53
N PHE A 144 -20.80 -0.34 -2.70
CA PHE A 144 -21.14 1.02 -2.30
C PHE A 144 -20.95 1.97 -3.51
N PRO A 145 -21.85 1.95 -4.50
CA PRO A 145 -21.65 2.68 -5.76
C PRO A 145 -21.52 4.20 -5.60
N ASN A 146 -21.99 4.76 -4.48
CA ASN A 146 -21.90 6.19 -4.16
C ASN A 146 -20.68 6.55 -3.29
N ALA A 147 -19.81 5.58 -2.97
CA ALA A 147 -18.63 5.80 -2.15
C ALA A 147 -17.39 6.13 -2.99
N CYS A 148 -16.49 6.91 -2.42
CA CYS A 148 -15.17 7.17 -2.99
C CYS A 148 -14.06 6.77 -2.01
N VAL A 149 -13.11 5.96 -2.48
CA VAL A 149 -11.92 5.56 -1.71
C VAL A 149 -10.69 6.28 -2.26
N ALA A 150 -9.90 6.92 -1.41
CA ALA A 150 -8.73 7.69 -1.84
C ALA A 150 -7.54 7.58 -0.89
N ALA A 151 -6.33 7.57 -1.48
CA ALA A 151 -5.10 7.86 -0.75
C ALA A 151 -4.73 9.33 -0.98
N ILE A 152 -4.29 10.05 0.06
CA ILE A 152 -3.90 11.46 -0.06
C ILE A 152 -2.51 11.67 0.52
N HIS A 153 -1.59 12.19 -0.30
CA HIS A 153 -0.31 12.72 0.17
C HIS A 153 -0.47 14.19 0.57
N PRO A 154 -0.25 14.54 1.86
CA PRO A 154 -0.46 15.91 2.35
C PRO A 154 0.64 16.90 1.92
N GLY A 155 1.67 16.47 1.18
CA GLY A 155 2.90 17.25 1.01
C GLY A 155 3.76 17.26 2.26
N THR A 156 4.76 18.13 2.30
CA THR A 156 5.55 18.35 3.52
C THR A 156 4.84 19.34 4.43
N THR A 157 4.36 18.82 5.56
CA THR A 157 3.78 19.63 6.63
C THR A 157 4.80 19.81 7.75
N ASP A 158 4.90 21.00 8.32
CA ASP A 158 5.73 21.25 9.48
C ASP A 158 5.14 20.56 10.72
N THR A 159 5.79 19.47 11.15
CA THR A 159 5.34 18.62 12.25
C THR A 159 6.56 18.00 12.94
N GLN A 160 6.38 17.47 14.14
CA GLN A 160 7.42 16.70 14.83
C GLN A 160 7.92 15.50 13.99
N LEU A 161 7.04 14.91 13.17
CA LEU A 161 7.40 13.81 12.27
C LEU A 161 8.34 14.26 11.15
N SER A 162 8.15 15.47 10.61
CA SER A 162 8.95 15.99 9.50
C SER A 162 10.21 16.73 9.97
N ALA A 163 10.24 17.27 11.19
CA ALA A 163 11.32 18.11 11.71
C ALA A 163 12.74 17.53 11.50
N PRO A 164 13.02 16.24 11.76
CA PRO A 164 14.35 15.66 11.51
C PRO A 164 14.76 15.60 10.03
N PHE A 165 13.81 15.80 9.11
CA PHE A 165 13.96 15.60 7.67
C PHE A 165 13.74 16.87 6.84
N GLN A 166 13.51 18.02 7.48
CA GLN A 166 13.25 19.30 6.80
C GLN A 166 14.49 19.94 6.17
N SER A 167 15.71 19.49 6.50
CA SER A 167 16.97 20.11 6.04
C SER A 167 17.16 20.15 4.52
N ARG A 168 16.38 19.35 3.76
CA ARG A 168 16.41 19.31 2.28
C ARG A 168 15.19 19.96 1.63
N ILE A 169 14.31 20.57 2.42
CA ILE A 169 13.03 21.10 1.96
C ILE A 169 13.15 22.62 1.89
N THR A 170 12.90 23.19 0.71
CA THR A 170 12.84 24.63 0.55
C THR A 170 11.72 25.18 1.43
N ALA A 171 11.95 26.29 2.15
CA ALA A 171 10.94 26.87 3.05
C ALA A 171 9.57 27.11 2.37
N SER A 172 9.58 27.38 1.06
CA SER A 172 8.37 27.53 0.22
C SER A 172 7.52 26.26 0.06
N LYS A 173 8.01 25.08 0.46
CA LYS A 173 7.32 23.80 0.41
C LYS A 173 6.95 23.24 1.79
N LEU A 174 7.19 24.02 2.85
CA LEU A 174 6.84 23.67 4.22
C LEU A 174 5.58 24.41 4.63
N TYR A 175 4.48 23.68 4.79
CA TYR A 175 3.18 24.25 5.14
C TYR A 175 2.82 24.00 6.60
N SER A 176 2.06 24.92 7.21
CA SER A 176 1.51 24.70 8.54
C SER A 176 0.48 23.56 8.51
N SER A 177 0.28 22.91 9.65
CA SER A 177 -0.72 21.84 9.81
C SER A 177 -2.12 22.27 9.40
N ASP A 178 -2.50 23.52 9.73
CA ASP A 178 -3.79 24.10 9.35
C ASP A 178 -3.94 24.22 7.82
N ILE A 179 -2.94 24.80 7.13
CA ILE A 179 -2.97 24.92 5.67
C ILE A 179 -3.04 23.54 5.01
N SER A 180 -2.26 22.57 5.48
CA SER A 180 -2.30 21.20 4.98
C SER A 180 -3.68 20.55 5.21
N ALA A 181 -4.25 20.70 6.39
CA ALA A 181 -5.58 20.16 6.70
C ALA A 181 -6.66 20.74 5.80
N ARG A 182 -6.71 22.06 5.61
CA ARG A 182 -7.66 22.73 4.70
C ARG A 182 -7.55 22.20 3.27
N ARG A 183 -6.33 22.03 2.76
CA ARG A 183 -6.09 21.50 1.41
C ARG A 183 -6.58 20.06 1.28
N ILE A 184 -6.26 19.21 2.26
CA ILE A 184 -6.70 17.81 2.27
C ILE A 184 -8.23 17.72 2.29
N VAL A 185 -8.89 18.50 3.16
CA VAL A 185 -10.36 18.55 3.23
C VAL A 185 -10.95 18.99 1.88
N SER A 186 -10.40 20.05 1.27
CA SER A 186 -10.84 20.52 -0.04
C SER A 186 -10.72 19.44 -1.12
N VAL A 187 -9.63 18.66 -1.13
CA VAL A 187 -9.51 17.51 -2.04
C VAL A 187 -10.63 16.50 -1.76
N ILE A 188 -10.79 16.06 -0.51
CA ILE A 188 -11.79 15.06 -0.13
C ILE A 188 -13.20 15.49 -0.56
N GLU A 189 -13.60 16.73 -0.26
CA GLU A 189 -14.93 17.25 -0.59
C GLU A 189 -15.20 17.26 -2.10
N SER A 190 -14.15 17.49 -2.91
CA SER A 190 -14.27 17.49 -4.37
C SER A 190 -14.40 16.10 -5.00
N LEU A 191 -14.09 15.03 -4.26
CA LEU A 191 -14.04 13.68 -4.83
C LEU A 191 -15.44 13.12 -5.16
N THR A 192 -15.52 12.44 -6.30
CA THR A 192 -16.69 11.70 -6.79
C THR A 192 -16.44 10.19 -6.81
N PRO A 193 -17.48 9.33 -6.93
CA PRO A 193 -17.31 7.88 -7.02
C PRO A 193 -16.42 7.43 -8.20
N GLU A 194 -16.47 8.11 -9.34
CA GLU A 194 -15.67 7.81 -10.55
C GLU A 194 -14.16 8.05 -10.33
N GLN A 195 -13.83 8.84 -9.33
CA GLN A 195 -12.49 9.19 -8.91
C GLN A 195 -11.92 8.23 -7.85
N SER A 196 -12.69 7.22 -7.44
CA SER A 196 -12.31 6.21 -6.46
C SER A 196 -11.10 5.37 -6.90
N GLY A 197 -10.28 4.96 -5.94
CA GLY A 197 -9.14 4.08 -6.16
C GLY A 197 -7.94 4.77 -6.80
N ARG A 198 -7.72 6.04 -6.46
CA ARG A 198 -6.60 6.87 -6.91
C ARG A 198 -5.79 7.43 -5.74
N PHE A 199 -4.55 7.81 -6.03
CA PHE A 199 -3.64 8.48 -5.11
C PHE A 199 -3.54 9.96 -5.48
N TYR A 200 -3.79 10.84 -4.54
CA TYR A 200 -3.85 12.28 -4.78
C TYR A 200 -2.77 13.03 -4.01
N HIS A 201 -2.29 14.12 -4.59
CA HIS A 201 -1.54 15.15 -3.90
C HIS A 201 -2.49 16.14 -3.20
N TRP A 202 -1.97 16.98 -2.31
CA TRP A 202 -2.76 17.96 -1.55
C TRP A 202 -3.46 19.00 -2.44
N ASP A 203 -3.00 19.18 -3.68
CA ASP A 203 -3.58 20.09 -4.68
C ASP A 203 -4.63 19.42 -5.58
N GLY A 204 -4.93 18.13 -5.35
CA GLY A 204 -5.87 17.34 -6.14
C GLY A 204 -5.28 16.71 -7.40
N SER A 205 -4.00 16.93 -7.70
CA SER A 205 -3.33 16.21 -8.79
C SER A 205 -3.19 14.72 -8.46
N VAL A 206 -3.27 13.87 -9.50
CA VAL A 206 -3.16 12.43 -9.35
C VAL A 206 -1.69 12.02 -9.37
N LEU A 207 -1.32 11.17 -8.41
CA LEU A 207 0.01 10.61 -8.24
C LEU A 207 0.05 9.16 -8.75
N SER A 208 1.24 8.73 -9.16
CA SER A 208 1.52 7.32 -9.45
C SER A 208 1.57 6.49 -8.17
N TRP A 209 1.13 5.23 -8.25
CA TRP A 209 1.25 4.26 -7.17
C TRP A 209 2.68 3.82 -6.88
#